data_AF-A0AAN7PMT0-F1
#
_entry.id   AF-A0AAN7PMT0-F1
#
_cell.length_a   1.000
_cell.length_b   1.000
_cell.length_c   1.000
_cell.angle_alpha   90.00
_cell.angle_beta   90.00
_cell.angle_gamma   90.00
#
_symmetry.space_group_name_H-M   'P 1'
#
loop_
_entity.id
_entity.type
_entity.pdbx_description
1 polymer ?
#
loop_
_entity_poly.entity_id
_entity_poly.type
_entity_poly.pdbx_seq_one_letter_code
_entity_poly.pdbx_strand_id
1 'polypeptide(L)'
;MSSLPEDVSLAVKDHLLGLESSLKEYFPPISSTKTWIRNPFTVNIETETELPDGDVESLIEMSCDTSLKDKFLRQPLVEFWLSCRQEYPTISEKAIKFLMPFVTTYKCETGFSTLLFLKNKYRTRLEVEPDLRIKLTSFPANLKILVDRKQIHTSN
;
A
#
# COMPACT_ATOMS: atom_id res chain seq x y z
N MET A 1 -31.26 10.23 27.03
CA MET A 1 -30.15 10.21 26.05
C MET A 1 -29.86 11.65 25.69
N SER A 2 -28.76 12.23 26.16
CA SER A 2 -28.39 13.61 25.86
C SER A 2 -28.03 13.73 24.37
N SER A 3 -28.76 14.53 23.60
CA SER A 3 -28.37 14.84 22.22
C SER A 3 -27.12 15.71 22.24
N LEU A 4 -26.25 15.54 21.24
CA LEU A 4 -25.13 16.46 21.08
C LEU A 4 -25.66 17.88 20.81
N PRO A 5 -24.96 18.90 21.31
CA PRO A 5 -25.19 20.29 20.90
C PRO A 5 -25.18 20.42 19.37
N GLU A 6 -26.10 21.23 18.85
CA GLU A 6 -26.41 21.32 17.42
C GLU A 6 -25.22 21.88 16.62
N ASP A 7 -24.46 22.80 17.22
CA ASP A 7 -23.20 23.36 16.73
C ASP A 7 -22.11 22.29 16.57
N VAL A 8 -21.96 21.41 17.57
CA VAL A 8 -21.00 20.30 17.51
C VAL A 8 -21.40 19.30 16.44
N SER A 9 -22.70 19.00 16.32
CA SER A 9 -23.21 18.11 15.29
C SER A 9 -22.95 18.64 13.87
N LEU A 10 -23.09 19.96 13.68
CA LEU A 10 -22.82 20.61 12.40
C LEU A 10 -21.33 20.56 12.06
N ALA A 11 -20.46 20.89 13.02
CA ALA A 11 -19.01 20.85 12.85
C ALA A 11 -18.50 19.44 12.50
N VAL A 12 -19.05 18.39 13.14
CA VAL A 12 -18.72 17.00 12.81
C VAL A 12 -19.16 16.66 11.40
N LYS A 13 -20.36 17.08 10.98
CA LYS A 13 -20.86 16.81 9.63
C LYS A 13 -20.00 17.47 8.56
N ASP A 14 -19.63 18.73 8.74
CA ASP A 14 -18.76 19.45 7.81
C ASP A 14 -17.37 18.81 7.71
N HIS A 15 -16.81 18.37 8.86
CA HIS A 15 -15.55 17.63 8.86
C HIS A 15 -15.64 16.30 8.10
N LEU A 16 -16.70 15.53 8.30
CA LEU A 16 -16.91 14.25 7.60
C LEU A 16 -17.08 14.44 6.09
N LEU A 17 -17.75 15.52 5.65
CA LEU A 17 -17.87 15.86 4.23
C LEU A 17 -16.51 16.26 3.64
N GLY A 18 -15.72 17.04 4.37
CA GLY A 18 -14.35 17.36 3.98
C GLY A 18 -13.49 16.11 3.86
N LEU A 19 -13.58 15.21 4.84
CA LEU A 19 -12.87 13.93 4.84
C LEU A 19 -13.29 13.05 3.67
N GLU A 20 -14.59 12.96 3.36
CA GLU A 20 -15.10 12.23 2.20
C GLU A 20 -14.53 12.79 0.89
N SER A 21 -14.51 14.12 0.75
CA SER A 21 -13.94 14.79 -0.42
C SER A 21 -12.45 14.48 -0.58
N SER A 22 -11.67 14.58 0.49
CA SER A 22 -10.25 14.23 0.48
C SER A 22 -10.05 12.74 0.18
N LEU A 23 -10.85 11.85 0.77
CA LEU A 23 -10.77 10.43 0.48
C LEU A 23 -11.05 10.12 -1.00
N LYS A 24 -11.99 10.81 -1.67
CA LYS A 24 -12.23 10.62 -3.11
C LYS A 24 -11.05 11.07 -3.98
N GLU A 25 -10.26 12.03 -3.51
CA GLU A 25 -9.02 12.45 -4.18
C GLU A 25 -7.94 11.36 -4.11
N TYR A 26 -7.81 10.68 -2.96
CA TYR A 26 -6.84 9.59 -2.76
C TYR A 26 -7.33 8.22 -3.26
N PHE A 27 -8.64 7.97 -3.18
CA PHE A 27 -9.31 6.73 -3.54
C PHE A 27 -10.33 7.03 -4.64
N PRO A 28 -9.89 7.13 -5.91
CA PRO A 28 -10.83 7.27 -7.01
C PRO A 28 -11.84 6.12 -6.95
N PRO A 29 -13.10 6.35 -7.36
CA PRO A 29 -14.09 5.29 -7.43
C PRO A 29 -13.50 4.11 -8.20
N ILE A 30 -13.61 2.91 -7.63
CA ILE A 30 -13.24 1.67 -8.31
C ILE A 30 -14.14 1.59 -9.54
N SER A 31 -13.65 2.05 -10.69
CA SER A 31 -14.40 1.95 -11.93
C SER A 31 -14.62 0.46 -12.18
N SER A 32 -15.83 0.10 -12.58
CA SER A 32 -16.16 -1.27 -12.99
C SER A 32 -15.36 -1.75 -14.20
N THR A 33 -14.47 -0.91 -14.75
CA THR A 33 -13.71 -1.13 -15.99
C THR A 33 -12.41 -1.92 -15.78
N LYS A 34 -12.18 -2.51 -14.60
CA LYS A 34 -10.95 -3.26 -14.29
C LYS A 34 -11.23 -4.61 -13.61
N THR A 35 -12.28 -5.29 -14.06
CA THR A 35 -12.68 -6.58 -13.48
C THR A 35 -11.61 -7.65 -13.64
N TRP A 36 -10.82 -7.57 -14.71
CA TRP A 36 -9.68 -8.43 -14.97
C TRP A 36 -8.61 -8.43 -13.89
N ILE A 37 -8.44 -7.31 -13.17
CA ILE A 37 -7.47 -7.23 -12.05
C ILE A 37 -7.94 -8.12 -10.89
N ARG A 38 -9.25 -8.24 -10.69
CA ARG A 38 -9.83 -9.08 -9.63
C ARG A 38 -9.82 -10.56 -10.02
N ASN A 39 -10.12 -10.85 -11.28
CA ASN A 39 -10.10 -12.21 -11.80
C ASN A 39 -9.78 -12.22 -13.30
N PRO A 40 -8.53 -12.51 -13.69
CA PRO A 40 -8.14 -12.54 -15.10
C PRO A 40 -8.70 -13.76 -15.85
N PHE A 41 -9.26 -14.76 -15.15
CA PHE A 41 -9.79 -16.00 -15.74
C PHE A 41 -11.29 -15.96 -16.05
N THR A 42 -11.98 -14.86 -15.76
CA THR A 42 -13.44 -14.70 -16.00
C THR A 42 -13.77 -13.43 -16.77
N VAL A 43 -12.79 -12.83 -17.43
CA VAL A 43 -12.93 -11.53 -18.10
C VAL A 43 -13.70 -11.71 -19.39
N ASN A 44 -14.70 -10.86 -19.61
CA ASN A 44 -15.24 -10.68 -20.95
C ASN A 44 -14.40 -9.62 -21.68
N ILE A 45 -13.49 -10.09 -22.53
CA ILE A 45 -12.56 -9.24 -23.29
C ILE A 45 -13.30 -8.22 -24.16
N GLU A 46 -14.51 -8.54 -24.63
CA GLU A 46 -15.34 -7.63 -25.43
C GLU A 46 -15.73 -6.36 -24.67
N THR A 47 -15.68 -6.40 -23.34
CA THR A 47 -16.00 -5.27 -22.46
C THR A 47 -14.78 -4.44 -22.04
N GLU A 48 -13.56 -4.92 -22.34
CA GLU A 48 -12.30 -4.28 -21.95
C GLU A 48 -11.80 -3.35 -23.07
N THR A 49 -12.39 -2.16 -23.17
CA THR A 49 -12.05 -1.16 -24.20
C THR A 49 -10.90 -0.22 -23.79
N GLU A 50 -10.47 -0.25 -22.53
CA GLU A 50 -9.41 0.62 -21.99
C GLU A 50 -7.99 0.05 -22.15
N LEU A 51 -7.87 -1.23 -22.53
CA LEU A 51 -6.58 -1.91 -22.64
C LEU A 51 -6.03 -1.86 -24.08
N PRO A 52 -4.72 -1.60 -24.27
CA PRO A 52 -4.06 -1.79 -25.56
C PRO A 52 -4.17 -3.24 -26.05
N ASP A 53 -4.22 -3.44 -27.37
CA ASP A 53 -4.36 -4.76 -27.99
C ASP A 53 -3.33 -5.79 -27.48
N GLY A 54 -2.07 -5.40 -27.28
CA GLY A 54 -1.05 -6.30 -26.75
C GLY A 54 -1.26 -6.74 -25.30
N ASP A 55 -1.91 -5.91 -24.49
CA ASP A 55 -2.28 -6.28 -23.12
C ASP A 55 -3.53 -7.17 -23.10
N VAL A 56 -4.43 -6.99 -24.06
CA VAL A 56 -5.57 -7.88 -24.27
C VAL A 56 -5.10 -9.28 -24.67
N GLU A 57 -4.15 -9.38 -25.60
CA GLU A 57 -3.54 -10.66 -26.01
C GLU A 57 -2.86 -11.36 -24.82
N SER A 58 -2.09 -10.61 -24.02
CA SER A 58 -1.47 -11.12 -22.79
C SER A 58 -2.50 -11.66 -21.79
N LEU A 59 -3.64 -10.98 -21.65
CA LEU A 59 -4.74 -11.42 -20.80
C LEU A 59 -5.42 -12.70 -21.33
N ILE A 60 -5.60 -12.81 -22.64
CA ILE A 60 -6.14 -14.01 -23.30
C ILE A 60 -5.24 -15.20 -23.01
N GLU A 61 -3.94 -15.05 -23.24
CA GLU A 61 -2.95 -16.11 -23.01
C GLU A 61 -2.95 -16.55 -21.54
N MET A 62 -2.84 -15.59 -20.61
CA MET A 62 -2.90 -15.86 -19.17
C MET A 62 -4.19 -16.58 -18.77
N SER A 63 -5.34 -16.16 -19.32
CA SER A 63 -6.64 -16.76 -18.98
C SER A 63 -6.77 -18.22 -19.42
N CYS A 64 -6.00 -18.63 -20.43
CA CYS A 64 -5.92 -20.00 -20.93
C CYS A 64 -4.93 -20.87 -20.14
N ASP A 65 -4.07 -20.29 -19.30
CA ASP A 65 -3.09 -21.04 -18.53
C ASP A 65 -3.71 -21.65 -17.25
N THR A 66 -3.86 -22.97 -17.27
CA THR A 66 -4.39 -23.74 -16.15
C THR A 66 -3.47 -23.77 -14.92
N SER A 67 -2.15 -23.64 -15.10
CA SER A 67 -1.18 -23.58 -14.00
C SER A 67 -1.26 -22.23 -13.29
N LEU A 68 -1.41 -21.14 -14.04
CA LEU A 68 -1.65 -19.82 -13.45
C LEU A 68 -3.01 -19.77 -12.75
N LYS A 69 -4.04 -20.43 -13.30
CA LYS A 69 -5.34 -20.54 -12.64
C LYS A 69 -5.25 -21.25 -11.30
N ASP A 70 -4.48 -22.34 -11.20
CA ASP A 70 -4.25 -23.03 -9.93
C ASP A 70 -3.47 -22.15 -8.94
N LYS A 71 -2.44 -21.42 -9.39
CA LYS A 71 -1.71 -20.44 -8.55
C LYS A 71 -2.63 -19.36 -8.02
N PHE A 72 -3.50 -18.79 -8.87
CA PHE A 72 -4.47 -17.77 -8.50
C PHE A 72 -5.40 -18.23 -7.37
N LEU A 73 -5.87 -19.49 -7.41
CA LEU A 73 -6.74 -20.04 -6.37
C LEU A 73 -6.02 -20.27 -5.03
N ARG A 74 -4.70 -20.36 -5.03
CA ARG A 74 -3.88 -20.69 -3.86
C ARG A 74 -3.16 -19.48 -3.25
N GLN A 75 -3.09 -18.37 -3.96
CA GLN A 75 -2.33 -17.19 -3.55
C GLN A 75 -3.25 -15.98 -3.31
N PRO A 76 -2.86 -15.09 -2.37
CA PRO A 76 -3.46 -13.76 -2.31
C PRO A 76 -3.31 -13.02 -3.63
N LEU A 77 -4.30 -12.18 -3.98
CA LEU A 77 -4.38 -11.51 -5.29
C LEU A 77 -3.10 -10.72 -5.63
N VAL A 78 -2.54 -9.99 -4.67
CA VAL A 78 -1.30 -9.21 -4.86
C VAL A 78 -0.11 -10.12 -5.15
N GLU A 79 0.03 -11.22 -4.42
CA GLU A 79 1.12 -12.19 -4.61
C GLU A 79 1.01 -12.89 -5.97
N PHE A 80 -0.21 -13.19 -6.41
CA PHE A 80 -0.46 -13.72 -7.75
C PHE A 80 0.06 -12.77 -8.83
N TRP A 81 -0.34 -11.50 -8.79
CA TRP A 81 0.11 -10.50 -9.78
C TRP A 81 1.63 -10.23 -9.69
N LEU A 82 2.22 -10.27 -8.49
CA LEU A 82 3.67 -10.20 -8.32
C LEU A 82 4.38 -11.38 -9.00
N SER A 83 3.83 -12.59 -8.89
CA SER A 83 4.39 -13.79 -9.52
C SER A 83 4.33 -13.76 -11.05
N CYS A 84 3.31 -13.10 -11.62
CA CYS A 84 3.12 -12.96 -13.06
C CYS A 84 4.03 -11.89 -13.69
N ARG A 85 4.75 -11.10 -12.89
CA ARG A 85 5.52 -9.95 -13.36
C ARG A 85 6.63 -10.29 -14.35
N GLN A 86 7.19 -11.50 -14.29
CA GLN A 86 8.25 -11.93 -15.19
C GLN A 86 7.71 -12.31 -16.59
N GLU A 87 6.55 -12.97 -16.62
CA GLU A 87 5.95 -13.53 -17.83
C GLU A 87 5.00 -12.52 -18.50
N TYR A 88 4.27 -11.76 -17.71
CA TYR A 88 3.29 -10.76 -18.15
C TYR A 88 3.55 -9.38 -17.52
N PRO A 89 4.69 -8.73 -17.82
CA PRO A 89 5.15 -7.54 -17.10
C PRO A 89 4.19 -6.35 -17.21
N THR A 90 3.58 -6.11 -18.37
CA THR A 90 2.75 -4.93 -18.62
C THR A 90 1.43 -4.97 -17.84
N ILE A 91 0.68 -6.07 -17.98
CA ILE A 91 -0.59 -6.27 -17.28
C ILE A 91 -0.39 -6.47 -15.77
N SER A 92 0.68 -7.16 -15.36
CA SER A 92 1.00 -7.33 -13.94
C SER A 92 1.34 -6.00 -13.28
N GLU A 93 2.12 -5.14 -13.93
CA GLU A 93 2.46 -3.82 -13.39
C GLU A 93 1.23 -2.92 -13.24
N LYS A 94 0.29 -2.98 -14.20
CA LYS A 94 -1.00 -2.27 -14.10
C LYS A 94 -1.84 -2.79 -12.92
N ALA A 95 -1.95 -4.10 -12.77
CA ALA A 95 -2.66 -4.73 -11.66
C ALA A 95 -2.04 -4.37 -10.30
N ILE A 96 -0.72 -4.46 -10.17
CA ILE A 96 0.04 -4.11 -8.95
C ILE A 96 -0.19 -2.64 -8.59
N LYS A 97 -0.08 -1.71 -9.54
CA LYS A 97 -0.33 -0.28 -9.29
C LYS A 97 -1.75 -0.01 -8.81
N PHE A 98 -2.73 -0.72 -9.36
CA PHE A 98 -4.12 -0.60 -8.95
C PHE A 98 -4.40 -1.22 -7.58
N LEU A 99 -3.77 -2.35 -7.24
CA LEU A 99 -3.96 -3.05 -5.97
C LEU A 99 -3.15 -2.45 -4.82
N MET A 100 -2.05 -1.77 -5.12
CA MET A 100 -1.14 -1.17 -4.13
C MET A 100 -0.92 0.35 -4.31
N PRO A 101 -1.98 1.18 -4.38
CA PRO A 101 -1.83 2.63 -4.50
C PRO A 101 -1.19 3.26 -3.24
N PHE A 102 -1.32 2.61 -2.07
CA PHE A 102 -0.97 3.20 -0.76
C PHE A 102 0.41 2.86 -0.22
N VAL A 103 1.10 1.83 -0.74
CA VAL A 103 2.32 1.34 -0.07
C VAL A 103 3.45 2.39 -0.11
N THR A 104 3.46 3.30 -1.08
CA THR A 104 4.38 4.43 -1.11
C THR A 104 3.86 5.61 -0.28
N THR A 105 2.63 6.06 -0.49
CA THR A 105 2.11 7.28 0.18
C THR A 105 1.97 7.11 1.69
N TYR A 106 1.29 6.07 2.18
CA TYR A 106 1.10 5.86 3.62
C TYR A 106 2.44 5.64 4.34
N LYS A 107 3.37 4.87 3.74
CA LYS A 107 4.70 4.67 4.32
C LYS A 107 5.53 5.94 4.27
N CYS A 108 5.43 6.74 3.21
CA CYS A 108 6.05 8.07 3.13
C CYS A 108 5.49 9.00 4.21
N GLU A 109 4.17 9.12 4.33
CA GLU A 109 3.51 9.92 5.36
C GLU A 109 3.89 9.46 6.77
N THR A 110 3.83 8.17 7.04
CA THR A 110 4.29 7.59 8.31
C THR A 110 5.77 7.90 8.57
N GLY A 111 6.59 7.82 7.52
CA GLY A 111 8.00 8.23 7.53
C GLY A 111 8.17 9.70 7.90
N PHE A 112 7.43 10.59 7.25
CA PHE A 112 7.45 12.04 7.49
C PHE A 112 6.92 12.39 8.88
N SER A 113 5.81 11.81 9.33
CA SER A 113 5.28 12.00 10.69
C SER A 113 6.29 11.53 11.74
N THR A 114 6.96 10.40 11.49
CA THR A 114 8.01 9.88 12.37
C THR A 114 9.23 10.81 12.40
N LEU A 115 9.65 11.31 11.25
CA LEU A 115 10.73 12.28 11.12
C LEU A 115 10.40 13.58 11.86
N LEU A 116 9.17 14.11 11.71
CA LEU A 116 8.69 15.30 12.39
C LEU A 116 8.70 15.10 13.91
N PHE A 117 8.25 13.93 14.38
CA PHE A 117 8.32 13.56 15.79
C PHE A 117 9.76 13.53 16.32
N LEU A 118 10.69 12.95 15.55
CA LEU A 118 12.10 12.84 15.94
C LEU A 118 12.81 14.21 15.91
N LYS A 119 12.46 15.07 14.96
CA LYS A 119 13.00 16.43 14.76
C LYS A 119 12.25 17.50 15.58
N ASN A 120 11.75 17.15 16.77
CA ASN A 120 11.12 18.15 17.63
C ASN A 120 12.16 19.13 18.20
N LYS A 121 11.70 20.31 18.60
CA LYS A 121 12.52 21.47 19.04
C LYS A 121 13.53 21.18 20.17
N TYR A 122 13.37 20.07 20.89
CA TYR A 122 14.16 19.73 22.08
C TYR A 122 15.20 18.61 21.84
N ARG A 123 15.21 17.99 20.65
CA ARG A 123 16.21 16.98 20.24
C ARG A 123 16.93 17.40 18.96
N THR A 124 17.80 18.39 19.07
CA THR A 124 18.71 18.80 18.00
C THR A 124 19.91 17.86 17.89
N ARG A 125 19.68 16.54 17.74
CA ARG A 125 20.76 15.65 17.27
C ARG A 125 20.73 15.68 15.74
N LEU A 126 21.88 15.99 15.14
CA LEU A 126 22.02 16.20 13.70
C LEU A 126 21.72 14.95 12.86
N GLU A 127 21.69 13.77 13.48
CA GLU A 127 21.58 12.47 12.83
C GLU A 127 20.35 11.69 13.32
N VAL A 128 19.26 11.77 12.55
CA VAL A 128 17.96 11.13 12.85
C VAL A 128 17.77 9.79 12.14
N GLU A 129 18.66 9.45 11.21
CA GLU A 129 18.55 8.26 10.36
C GLU A 129 18.48 6.94 11.15
N PRO A 130 19.32 6.69 12.18
CA PRO A 130 19.27 5.44 12.93
C PRO A 130 17.95 5.26 13.67
N ASP A 131 17.45 6.32 14.31
CA ASP A 131 16.20 6.32 15.06
C ASP A 131 14.98 6.15 14.14
N LEU A 132 15.01 6.82 12.97
CA LEU A 132 13.98 6.69 11.96
C LEU A 132 13.92 5.26 11.41
N ARG A 133 15.09 4.66 11.12
CA ARG A 133 15.20 3.27 10.64
C ARG A 133 14.60 2.27 11.64
N ILE A 134 14.88 2.44 12.93
CA ILE A 134 14.33 1.59 14.00
C ILE A 134 12.82 1.74 14.13
N LYS A 135 12.28 2.96 13.97
CA LYS A 135 10.84 3.19 14.09
C LYS A 135 10.03 2.72 12.88
N LEU A 136 10.59 2.79 11.69
CA LEU A 136 9.90 2.43 10.44
C LEU A 136 10.08 0.96 10.06
N THR A 137 11.05 0.26 10.64
CA THR A 137 11.28 -1.16 10.33
C THR A 137 10.21 -2.05 10.94
N SER A 138 9.69 -2.99 10.15
CA SER A 138 8.88 -4.11 10.65
C SER A 138 9.74 -5.30 11.07
N PHE A 139 11.06 -5.25 10.83
CA PHE A 139 11.99 -6.30 11.24
C PHE A 139 12.27 -6.21 12.75
N PRO A 140 12.22 -7.33 13.49
CA PRO A 140 12.58 -7.35 14.89
C PRO A 140 14.06 -6.98 15.07
N ALA A 141 14.36 -6.15 16.06
CA ALA A 141 15.74 -5.82 16.39
C ALA A 141 16.49 -7.09 16.84
N ASN A 142 17.68 -7.32 16.27
CA ASN A 142 18.54 -8.42 16.71
C ASN A 142 19.23 -8.04 18.03
N LEU A 143 18.49 -8.20 19.14
CA LEU A 143 18.92 -7.80 20.48
C LEU A 143 20.21 -8.50 20.93
N LYS A 144 20.45 -9.75 20.49
CA LYS A 144 21.67 -10.50 20.83
C LYS A 144 22.93 -9.78 20.33
N ILE A 145 22.95 -9.43 19.05
CA ILE A 145 24.07 -8.69 18.44
C ILE A 145 24.27 -7.33 19.11
N LEU A 146 23.19 -6.64 19.47
CA LEU A 146 23.26 -5.32 20.12
C LEU A 146 23.87 -5.41 21.52
N VAL A 147 23.53 -6.46 22.28
CA VAL A 147 24.09 -6.71 23.61
C VAL A 147 25.57 -7.09 23.51
N ASP A 148 25.93 -7.98 22.58
CA ASP A 148 27.31 -8.45 22.40
C ASP A 148 28.28 -7.33 21.97
N ARG A 149 27.78 -6.32 21.23
CA ARG A 149 28.60 -5.20 20.75
C ARG A 149 28.61 -3.99 21.69
N LYS A 150 27.88 -4.03 22.81
CA LYS A 150 27.81 -2.89 23.73
C LYS A 150 29.09 -2.83 24.57
N GLN A 151 29.93 -1.81 24.33
CA GLN A 151 31.05 -1.52 25.25
C GLN A 151 30.49 -1.17 26.63
N ILE A 152 30.87 -1.96 27.64
CA ILE A 152 30.54 -1.69 29.03
C ILE A 152 31.38 -0.49 29.45
N HIS A 153 30.75 0.65 29.70
CA HIS A 153 31.42 1.79 30.30
C HIS A 153 31.57 1.50 31.79
N THR A 154 32.78 1.14 32.22
CA THR A 154 33.11 1.04 33.65
C THR A 154 33.39 2.44 34.17
N SER A 155 32.55 2.92 35.09
CA SER A 155 32.84 4.12 35.88
C SER A 155 34.01 3.81 36.82
N ASN A 156 35.06 4.64 36.76
CA ASN A 156 36.16 4.63 37.74
C ASN A 156 35.75 5.37 39.01
#